data_AF-A0A6I4YNB9-F1
#
_entry.id   AF-A0A6I4YNB9-F1
#
_cell.length_a   1.000
_cell.length_b   1.000
_cell.length_c   1.000
_cell.angle_alpha   90.00
_cell.angle_beta   90.00
_cell.angle_gamma   90.00
#
_symmetry.space_group_name_H-M   'P 1'
#
loop_
_entity.id
_entity.type
_entity.pdbx_description
1 polymer ?
#
loop_
_entity_poly.entity_id
_entity_poly.type
_entity_poly.pdbx_seq_one_letter_code
_entity_poly.pdbx_strand_id
1 'polypeptide(L)'
;MSKYPQTREEYRAAIMFQIYQLVQAVEADDPGEYNNTQWVARNLHNDVREYFNADRWRPRPIYDGIRARVPLETPLSLLITYHREHDHDNARFVQGRLVEISPVYQPRDGAMFKIIPKGCRNPRTYSYHAGWGASLTIWPGHVPQTGKVGVKPLYDHEAQR
;
A
#
# COMPACT_ATOMS: atom_id res chain seq x y z
N MET A 1 -16.30 -12.49 11.56
CA MET A 1 -15.98 -11.47 10.54
C MET A 1 -14.48 -11.27 10.52
N SER A 2 -13.88 -10.96 9.35
CA SER A 2 -12.47 -10.53 9.26
C SER A 2 -12.19 -9.39 10.24
N LYS A 3 -10.99 -9.33 10.84
CA LYS A 3 -10.56 -8.26 11.76
C LYS A 3 -10.60 -6.87 11.11
N TYR A 4 -10.56 -6.80 9.78
CA TYR A 4 -10.64 -5.57 8.99
C TYR A 4 -11.54 -5.81 7.77
N PRO A 5 -12.60 -5.01 7.53
CA PRO A 5 -13.43 -5.14 6.35
C PRO A 5 -12.63 -4.86 5.06
N GLN A 6 -12.93 -5.59 3.99
CA GLN A 6 -12.15 -5.58 2.75
C GLN A 6 -12.93 -5.12 1.54
N THR A 7 -14.16 -5.59 1.40
CA THR A 7 -15.06 -5.25 0.30
C THR A 7 -16.05 -4.17 0.71
N ARG A 8 -16.73 -3.54 -0.26
CA ARG A 8 -17.82 -2.60 0.05
C ARG A 8 -18.93 -3.28 0.86
N GLU A 9 -19.22 -4.54 0.58
CA GLU A 9 -20.24 -5.31 1.29
C GLU A 9 -19.80 -5.60 2.73
N GLU A 10 -18.55 -5.97 2.94
CA GLU A 10 -18.00 -6.17 4.29
C GLU A 10 -17.99 -4.86 5.09
N TYR A 11 -17.60 -3.73 4.48
CA TYR A 11 -17.68 -2.42 5.12
C TYR A 11 -19.12 -2.04 5.46
N ARG A 12 -20.06 -2.26 4.53
CA ARG A 12 -21.49 -2.00 4.77
C ARG A 12 -22.00 -2.85 5.95
N ALA A 13 -21.67 -4.14 5.98
CA ALA A 13 -22.05 -5.02 7.07
C ALA A 13 -21.43 -4.59 8.41
N ALA A 14 -20.15 -4.22 8.42
CA ALA A 14 -19.45 -3.74 9.62
C ALA A 14 -20.04 -2.42 10.16
N ILE A 15 -20.31 -1.45 9.27
CA ILE A 15 -20.96 -0.18 9.61
C ILE A 15 -22.33 -0.42 10.23
N MET A 16 -23.17 -1.25 9.58
CA MET A 16 -24.50 -1.57 10.11
C MET A 16 -24.41 -2.23 11.49
N PHE A 17 -23.52 -3.20 11.65
CA PHE A 17 -23.31 -3.88 12.93
C PHE A 17 -22.87 -2.91 14.04
N GLN A 18 -21.94 -2.00 13.75
CA GLN A 18 -21.46 -1.00 14.72
C GLN A 18 -22.55 0.03 15.08
N ILE A 19 -23.40 0.43 14.14
CA ILE A 19 -24.58 1.27 14.41
C ILE A 19 -25.53 0.55 15.39
N TYR A 20 -25.82 -0.73 15.17
CA TYR A 20 -26.65 -1.51 16.09
C TYR A 20 -26.05 -1.57 17.50
N GLN A 21 -24.74 -1.82 17.61
CA GLN A 21 -24.06 -1.85 18.91
C GLN A 21 -24.13 -0.49 19.64
N LEU A 22 -23.97 0.61 18.90
CA LEU A 22 -24.10 1.96 19.44
C LEU A 22 -25.52 2.26 19.95
N VAL A 23 -26.54 1.90 19.18
CA VAL A 23 -27.94 2.08 19.60
C VAL A 23 -28.22 1.28 20.87
N GLN A 24 -27.80 0.01 20.92
CA GLN A 24 -27.97 -0.82 22.12
C GLN A 24 -27.26 -0.24 23.34
N ALA A 25 -26.05 0.29 23.18
CA ALA A 25 -25.31 0.92 24.29
C ALA A 25 -26.00 2.19 24.79
N VAL A 26 -26.57 3.00 23.90
CA VAL A 26 -27.35 4.20 24.26
C VAL A 26 -28.65 3.82 24.95
N GLU A 27 -29.36 2.79 24.48
CA GLU A 27 -30.60 2.31 25.10
C GLU A 27 -30.38 1.66 26.47
N ALA A 28 -29.24 0.99 26.66
CA ALA A 28 -28.87 0.39 27.93
C ALA A 28 -28.53 1.45 29.00
N ASP A 29 -28.07 2.64 28.58
CA ASP A 29 -27.70 3.77 29.44
C ASP A 29 -26.76 3.37 30.61
N ASP A 30 -25.84 2.43 30.36
CA ASP A 30 -24.90 1.92 31.36
C ASP A 30 -23.59 2.73 31.35
N PRO A 31 -23.27 3.49 32.42
CA PRO A 31 -22.02 4.25 32.52
C PRO A 31 -20.76 3.38 32.47
N GLY A 32 -20.84 2.08 32.81
CA GLY A 32 -19.73 1.13 32.77
C GLY A 32 -19.26 0.80 31.35
N GLU A 33 -20.11 1.01 30.34
CA GLU A 33 -19.86 0.70 28.93
C GLU A 33 -19.27 1.90 28.14
N TYR A 34 -18.95 3.01 28.82
CA TYR A 34 -18.45 4.24 28.18
C TYR A 34 -17.24 3.98 27.27
N ASN A 35 -16.24 3.23 27.75
CA ASN A 35 -15.02 2.95 27.00
C ASN A 35 -15.28 2.10 25.75
N ASN A 36 -16.18 1.13 25.87
CA ASN A 36 -16.58 0.26 24.76
C ASN A 36 -17.36 1.07 23.70
N THR A 37 -18.34 1.87 24.14
CA THR A 37 -19.12 2.77 23.27
C THR A 37 -18.23 3.76 22.52
N GLN A 38 -17.24 4.35 23.20
CA GLN A 38 -16.27 5.24 22.56
C GLN A 38 -15.42 4.53 21.50
N TRP A 39 -15.02 3.29 21.77
CA TRP A 39 -14.27 2.47 20.80
C TRP A 39 -15.11 2.13 19.57
N VAL A 40 -16.38 1.73 19.76
CA VAL A 40 -17.32 1.45 18.65
C VAL A 40 -17.54 2.71 17.81
N ALA A 41 -17.77 3.88 18.43
CA ALA A 41 -17.96 5.14 17.72
C ALA A 41 -16.73 5.53 16.88
N ARG A 42 -15.52 5.32 17.42
CA ARG A 42 -14.28 5.59 16.69
C ARG A 42 -14.13 4.66 15.48
N ASN A 43 -14.44 3.38 15.63
CA ASN A 43 -14.40 2.44 14.51
C ASN A 43 -15.42 2.80 13.43
N LEU A 44 -16.64 3.18 13.84
CA LEU A 44 -17.70 3.56 12.92
C LEU A 44 -17.28 4.76 12.08
N HIS A 45 -16.69 5.78 12.72
CA HIS A 45 -16.12 6.92 12.03
C HIS A 45 -15.06 6.51 10.99
N ASN A 46 -14.11 5.65 11.39
CA ASN A 46 -13.07 5.18 10.48
C ASN A 46 -13.64 4.38 9.30
N ASP A 47 -14.59 3.48 9.56
CA ASP A 47 -15.16 2.62 8.54
C ASP A 47 -16.02 3.39 7.55
N VAL A 48 -16.77 4.39 8.01
CA VAL A 48 -17.51 5.32 7.13
C VAL A 48 -16.54 6.14 6.27
N ARG A 49 -15.47 6.68 6.87
CA ARG A 49 -14.42 7.43 6.13
C ARG A 49 -13.82 6.57 5.02
N GLU A 50 -13.49 5.32 5.31
CA GLU A 50 -12.92 4.40 4.32
C GLU A 50 -13.95 3.91 3.30
N TYR A 51 -15.22 3.73 3.68
CA TYR A 51 -16.30 3.36 2.77
C TYR A 51 -16.55 4.42 1.69
N PHE A 52 -16.48 5.70 2.04
CA PHE A 52 -16.65 6.80 1.10
C PHE A 52 -15.35 7.28 0.44
N ASN A 53 -14.20 6.73 0.83
CA ASN A 53 -12.93 7.04 0.19
C ASN A 53 -12.91 6.51 -1.26
N ALA A 54 -13.12 7.39 -2.23
CA ALA A 54 -13.15 7.05 -3.65
C ALA A 54 -11.86 6.35 -4.11
N ASP A 55 -10.71 6.76 -3.58
CA ASP A 55 -9.41 6.25 -3.99
C ASP A 55 -9.12 4.84 -3.48
N ARG A 56 -9.79 4.41 -2.41
CA ARG A 56 -9.72 3.03 -1.89
C ARG A 56 -10.36 2.02 -2.84
N TRP A 57 -11.42 2.45 -3.53
CA TRP A 57 -12.21 1.59 -4.41
C TRP A 57 -11.76 1.62 -5.86
N ARG A 58 -10.85 2.54 -6.21
CA ARG A 58 -10.21 2.50 -7.54
C ARG A 58 -9.44 1.19 -7.66
N PRO A 59 -9.67 0.39 -8.73
CA PRO A 59 -8.83 -0.76 -9.00
C PRO A 59 -7.39 -0.27 -9.19
N ARG A 60 -6.46 -0.76 -8.37
CA ARG A 60 -5.03 -0.44 -8.45
C ARG A 60 -4.27 -1.68 -8.87
N PRO A 61 -4.15 -1.96 -10.18
CA PRO A 61 -3.46 -3.15 -10.67
C PRO A 61 -1.93 -3.04 -10.55
N ILE A 62 -1.41 -2.25 -9.60
CA ILE A 62 0.03 -2.06 -9.40
C ILE A 62 0.67 -3.40 -9.08
N TYR A 63 0.16 -4.12 -8.08
CA TYR A 63 0.71 -5.42 -7.69
C TYR A 63 0.66 -6.46 -8.81
N ASP A 64 -0.50 -6.66 -9.44
CA ASP A 64 -0.67 -7.65 -10.50
C ASP A 64 0.10 -7.29 -11.77
N GLY A 65 0.08 -6.00 -12.15
CA GLY A 65 0.80 -5.48 -13.30
C GLY A 65 2.32 -5.57 -13.16
N ILE A 66 2.85 -5.34 -11.96
CA ILE A 66 4.28 -5.54 -11.68
C ILE A 66 4.62 -7.02 -11.73
N ARG A 67 3.85 -7.88 -11.05
CA ARG A 67 4.13 -9.32 -10.96
C ARG A 67 4.15 -9.98 -12.34
N ALA A 68 3.32 -9.51 -13.28
CA ALA A 68 3.28 -10.02 -14.65
C ALA A 68 4.48 -9.56 -15.51
N ARG A 69 5.14 -8.45 -15.18
CA ARG A 69 6.14 -7.79 -16.04
C ARG A 69 7.57 -7.81 -15.51
N VAL A 70 7.74 -7.94 -14.19
CA VAL A 70 9.04 -7.83 -13.54
C VAL A 70 9.53 -9.23 -13.12
N PRO A 71 10.57 -9.77 -13.78
CA PRO A 71 11.10 -11.09 -13.46
C PRO A 71 11.82 -11.09 -12.11
N LEU A 72 11.51 -12.07 -11.27
CA LEU A 72 12.25 -12.34 -10.03
C LEU A 72 13.64 -12.89 -10.34
N GLU A 73 14.53 -12.82 -9.35
CA GLU A 73 15.91 -13.33 -9.38
C GLU A 73 16.82 -12.67 -10.43
N THR A 74 16.35 -11.61 -11.08
CA THR A 74 17.12 -10.83 -12.05
C THR A 74 17.63 -9.52 -11.44
N PRO A 75 18.79 -9.02 -11.89
CA PRO A 75 19.23 -7.67 -11.55
C PRO A 75 18.25 -6.62 -12.09
N LEU A 76 17.92 -5.63 -11.27
CA LEU A 76 17.06 -4.51 -11.64
C LEU A 76 17.51 -3.20 -10.99
N SER A 77 16.92 -2.11 -11.49
CA SER A 77 16.98 -0.79 -10.88
C SER A 77 15.57 -0.31 -10.58
N LEU A 78 15.36 0.14 -9.35
CA LEU A 78 14.08 0.56 -8.79
C LEU A 78 14.17 2.05 -8.42
N LEU A 79 13.22 2.85 -8.90
CA LEU A 79 12.99 4.22 -8.43
C LEU A 79 11.62 4.31 -7.80
N ILE A 80 11.57 4.76 -6.54
CA ILE A 80 10.33 5.10 -5.85
C ILE A 80 10.39 6.58 -5.48
N THR A 81 9.40 7.37 -5.90
CA THR A 81 9.30 8.77 -5.49
C THR A 81 8.00 8.97 -4.71
N TYR A 82 8.11 9.40 -3.46
CA TYR A 82 6.94 9.67 -2.61
C TYR A 82 6.50 11.14 -2.76
N HIS A 83 5.31 11.34 -3.27
CA HIS A 83 4.61 12.62 -3.32
C HIS A 83 3.78 12.78 -2.05
N ARG A 84 4.42 13.20 -0.95
CA ARG A 84 3.70 13.79 0.18
C ARG A 84 3.69 15.31 -0.01
N GLU A 85 2.59 15.97 0.36
CA GLU A 85 2.35 17.41 0.17
C GLU A 85 3.43 18.36 0.74
N HIS A 86 4.42 17.85 1.49
CA HIS A 86 5.46 18.66 2.13
C HIS A 86 6.92 18.27 1.83
N ASP A 87 7.19 17.24 1.03
CA ASP A 87 8.58 16.82 0.74
C ASP A 87 8.77 16.57 -0.75
N HIS A 88 9.41 17.52 -1.44
CA HIS A 88 9.65 17.47 -2.87
C HIS A 88 10.73 16.46 -3.31
N ASP A 89 11.49 15.86 -2.38
CA ASP A 89 12.72 15.10 -2.71
C ASP A 89 12.84 13.70 -2.07
N ASN A 90 11.75 13.04 -1.70
CA ASN A 90 11.79 11.67 -1.18
C ASN A 90 11.89 10.60 -2.31
N ALA A 91 12.87 10.74 -3.19
CA ALA A 91 13.17 9.75 -4.22
C ALA A 91 14.19 8.71 -3.70
N ARG A 92 13.84 7.42 -3.79
CA ARG A 92 14.72 6.30 -3.47
C ARG A 92 15.09 5.56 -4.75
N PHE A 93 16.38 5.57 -5.09
CA PHE A 93 16.94 4.78 -6.17
C PHE A 93 17.71 3.59 -5.62
N VAL A 94 17.35 2.38 -6.03
CA VAL A 94 17.90 1.12 -5.52
C VAL A 94 18.31 0.25 -6.69
N GLN A 95 19.47 -0.40 -6.58
CA GLN A 95 19.95 -1.38 -7.55
C GLN A 95 20.23 -2.69 -6.84
N GLY A 96 19.83 -3.80 -7.44
CA GLY A 96 20.07 -5.11 -6.85
C GLY A 96 19.31 -6.23 -7.53
N ARG A 97 19.31 -7.41 -6.90
CA ARG A 97 18.53 -8.56 -7.34
C ARG A 97 17.20 -8.59 -6.61
N LEU A 98 16.10 -8.63 -7.36
CA LEU A 98 14.76 -8.76 -6.81
C LEU A 98 14.50 -10.21 -6.43
N VAL A 99 14.06 -10.45 -5.20
CA VAL A 99 13.80 -11.78 -4.66
C VAL A 99 12.30 -12.05 -4.58
N GLU A 100 11.52 -11.06 -4.17
CA GLU A 100 10.08 -11.22 -3.96
C GLU A 100 9.35 -9.92 -4.26
N ILE A 101 8.14 -10.06 -4.83
CA ILE A 101 7.14 -9.00 -4.89
C ILE A 101 5.92 -9.48 -4.10
N SER A 102 5.59 -8.79 -3.03
CA SER A 102 4.41 -9.05 -2.20
C SER A 102 3.52 -7.82 -2.15
N PRO A 103 2.23 -7.96 -1.83
CA PRO A 103 1.42 -6.80 -1.46
C PRO A 103 1.99 -6.13 -0.21
N VAL A 104 1.85 -4.80 -0.08
CA VAL A 104 2.27 -4.09 1.15
C VAL A 104 1.47 -4.57 2.35
N TYR A 105 0.14 -4.53 2.23
CA TYR A 105 -0.80 -5.20 3.13
C TYR A 105 -1.79 -6.00 2.27
N GLN A 106 -2.30 -5.39 1.19
CA GLN A 106 -3.20 -6.01 0.23
C GLN A 106 -2.77 -5.69 -1.21
N PRO A 107 -3.19 -6.48 -2.22
CA PRO A 107 -2.85 -6.23 -3.63
C PRO A 107 -3.17 -4.82 -4.12
N ARG A 108 -4.21 -4.19 -3.54
CA ARG A 108 -4.62 -2.81 -3.86
C ARG A 108 -3.78 -1.73 -3.19
N ASP A 109 -3.07 -2.04 -2.10
CA ASP A 109 -2.36 -1.02 -1.31
C ASP A 109 -1.01 -0.63 -1.91
N GLY A 110 -0.53 -1.45 -2.86
CA GLY A 110 0.75 -1.27 -3.52
C GLY A 110 1.57 -2.55 -3.54
N ALA A 111 2.85 -2.40 -3.88
CA ALA A 111 3.81 -3.49 -3.93
C ALA A 111 4.96 -3.27 -2.95
N MET A 112 5.34 -4.33 -2.24
CA MET A 112 6.57 -4.49 -1.50
C MET A 112 7.57 -5.28 -2.35
N PHE A 113 8.80 -4.80 -2.41
CA PHE A 113 9.92 -5.42 -3.10
C PHE A 113 10.97 -5.85 -2.10
N LYS A 114 11.33 -7.12 -2.12
CA LYS A 114 12.48 -7.65 -1.40
C LYS A 114 13.68 -7.68 -2.32
N ILE A 115 14.68 -6.86 -2.05
CA ILE A 115 15.85 -6.70 -2.92
C ILE A 115 17.13 -7.01 -2.16
N ILE A 116 18.03 -7.75 -2.78
CA ILE A 116 19.41 -7.89 -2.34
C ILE A 116 20.24 -6.81 -3.05
N PRO A 117 20.75 -5.79 -2.35
CA PRO A 117 21.41 -4.66 -2.98
C PRO A 117 22.70 -5.08 -3.69
N LYS A 118 23.01 -4.37 -4.78
CA LYS A 118 24.24 -4.54 -5.53
C LYS A 118 25.46 -4.22 -4.64
N GLY A 119 26.47 -5.10 -4.66
CA GLY A 119 27.74 -4.88 -3.95
C GLY A 119 27.75 -5.31 -2.47
N CYS A 120 26.67 -5.88 -1.94
CA CYS A 120 26.66 -6.42 -0.58
C CYS A 120 27.45 -7.74 -0.48
N ARG A 121 28.50 -7.77 0.36
CA ARG A 121 29.26 -8.99 0.68
C ARG A 121 28.43 -10.06 1.42
N ASN A 122 27.47 -9.63 2.23
CA ASN A 122 26.45 -10.49 2.85
C ASN A 122 25.10 -10.16 2.21
N PRO A 123 24.46 -11.10 1.49
CA PRO A 123 23.19 -10.84 0.82
C PRO A 123 22.06 -10.73 1.87
N ARG A 124 21.90 -9.54 2.42
CA ARG A 124 20.73 -9.18 3.23
C ARG A 124 19.65 -8.64 2.32
N THR A 125 18.43 -9.08 2.56
CA THR A 125 17.26 -8.61 1.84
C THR A 125 16.71 -7.36 2.50
N TYR A 126 16.45 -6.33 1.70
CA TYR A 126 15.83 -5.09 2.14
C TYR A 126 14.44 -4.96 1.50
N SER A 127 13.48 -4.49 2.29
CA SER A 127 12.12 -4.24 1.83
C SER A 127 11.93 -2.79 1.41
N TYR A 128 11.39 -2.58 0.22
CA TYR A 128 11.00 -1.28 -0.32
C TYR A 128 9.52 -1.31 -0.69
N HIS A 129 8.78 -0.22 -0.47
CA HIS A 129 7.33 -0.21 -0.64
C HIS A 129 6.90 0.94 -1.56
N ALA A 130 6.13 0.63 -2.60
CA ALA A 130 5.46 1.62 -3.43
C ALA A 130 3.95 1.45 -3.26
N GLY A 131 3.31 2.44 -2.63
CA GLY A 131 1.88 2.46 -2.34
C GLY A 131 1.24 3.78 -2.74
N TRP A 132 0.15 4.15 -2.07
CA TRP A 132 -0.53 5.43 -2.34
C TRP A 132 0.42 6.64 -2.19
N GLY A 133 0.31 7.60 -3.11
CA GLY A 133 1.16 8.78 -3.15
C GLY A 133 2.60 8.49 -3.59
N ALA A 134 2.92 7.30 -4.10
CA ALA A 134 4.24 7.00 -4.64
C ALA A 134 4.18 6.75 -6.16
N SER A 135 5.14 7.30 -6.90
CA SER A 135 5.44 6.87 -8.27
C SER A 135 6.53 5.81 -8.24
N LEU A 136 6.47 4.91 -9.22
CA LEU A 136 7.32 3.73 -9.30
C LEU A 136 7.78 3.50 -10.73
N THR A 137 9.08 3.43 -10.93
CA THR A 137 9.67 3.02 -12.20
C THR A 137 10.70 1.92 -11.98
N ILE A 138 10.64 0.87 -12.80
CA ILE A 138 11.52 -0.31 -12.72
C ILE A 138 12.19 -0.52 -14.07
N TRP A 139 13.53 -0.61 -14.08
CA TRP A 139 14.32 -0.92 -15.27
C TRP A 139 14.98 -2.31 -15.17
N PRO A 140 15.20 -2.97 -16.31
CA PRO A 140 16.00 -4.19 -16.33
C PRO A 140 17.47 -3.87 -16.08
N GLY A 141 18.16 -4.71 -15.30
CA GLY A 141 19.59 -4.55 -15.03
C GLY A 141 19.94 -3.35 -14.16
N HIS A 142 21.23 -3.00 -14.14
CA HIS A 142 21.76 -1.87 -13.37
C HIS A 142 21.88 -0.62 -14.25
N VAL A 143 20.85 0.22 -14.25
CA VAL A 143 20.80 1.47 -15.02
C VAL A 143 21.36 2.63 -14.19
N PRO A 144 22.25 3.49 -14.72
CA PRO A 144 22.74 4.66 -13.99
C PRO A 144 21.60 5.64 -13.64
N GLN A 145 21.63 6.23 -12.45
CA GLN A 145 20.60 7.20 -12.03
C GLN A 145 20.52 8.43 -12.94
N THR A 146 21.65 8.84 -13.54
CA THR A 146 21.79 9.93 -14.51
C THR A 146 21.47 9.51 -15.95
N GLY A 147 21.42 8.21 -16.23
CA GLY A 147 21.30 7.60 -17.56
C GLY A 147 19.92 7.02 -17.87
N LYS A 148 18.87 7.53 -17.21
CA LYS A 148 17.47 7.07 -17.41
C LYS A 148 16.98 7.24 -18.86
N VAL A 149 17.66 8.07 -19.66
CA VAL A 149 17.31 8.40 -21.04
C VAL A 149 17.76 7.27 -21.96
N GLY A 150 16.80 6.49 -22.47
CA GLY A 150 17.04 5.50 -23.53
C GLY A 150 16.83 4.03 -23.14
N VAL A 151 16.69 3.72 -21.85
CA VAL A 151 16.34 2.36 -21.40
C VAL A 151 14.84 2.28 -21.13
N LYS A 152 14.13 1.41 -21.88
CA LYS A 152 12.70 1.18 -21.68
C LYS A 152 12.47 0.51 -20.31
N PRO A 153 11.63 1.09 -19.42
CA PRO A 153 11.31 0.46 -18.14
C PRO A 153 10.48 -0.82 -18.34
N LEU A 154 10.66 -1.79 -17.46
CA LEU A 154 9.81 -2.98 -17.33
C LEU A 154 8.41 -2.60 -16.83
N TYR A 155 8.38 -1.59 -15.96
CA TYR A 155 7.16 -1.08 -15.36
C TYR A 155 7.35 0.39 -15.04
N ASP A 156 6.34 1.19 -15.35
CA ASP A 156 6.30 2.61 -15.02
C ASP A 156 4.89 2.97 -14.55
N HIS A 157 4.81 3.60 -13.39
CA HIS A 157 3.57 4.01 -12.77
C HIS A 157 3.76 5.40 -12.16
N GLU A 158 3.08 6.37 -12.76
CA GLU A 158 2.99 7.71 -12.20
C GLU A 158 2.05 7.70 -10.99
N ALA A 159 2.39 8.50 -9.98
CA ALA A 159 1.51 8.72 -8.85
C ALA A 159 0.26 9.46 -9.34
N GLN A 160 -0.92 8.94 -9.03
CA GLN A 160 -2.15 9.71 -9.19
C GLN A 160 -2.12 10.86 -8.18
N ARG A 161 -2.14 12.09 -8.69
CA ARG A 161 -2.33 13.31 -7.89
C ARG A 161 -3.73 13.37 -7.30
#